data_AF-A0A1H9XFB2-F1
#
_entry.id   AF-A0A1H9XFB2-F1
#
_cell.length_a   1.000
_cell.length_b   1.000
_cell.length_c   1.000
_cell.angle_alpha   90.00
_cell.angle_beta   90.00
_cell.angle_gamma   90.00
#
_symmetry.space_group_name_H-M   'P 1'
#
loop_
_entity.id
_entity.type
_entity.pdbx_description
1 polymer ?
#
loop_
_entity_poly.entity_id
_entity_poly.type
_entity_poly.pdbx_seq_one_letter_code
_entity_poly.pdbx_strand_id
1 'polypeptide(L)'
;MTFGGTILNVLTLVHELGHAFHNHAMKSVNGLHKRYPMSIAETASTFSEMIIFDAAMKKAKSKQDKLIILDEKLKRSVMNLMNIHSRFLFERRFYEERKEGIVSSSRLNQLMKHAIDEAYDGSLEQSSTYSWVWHHIIILRNLLFIIFHILLGIYLL
;
A
#
# COMPACT_ATOMS: atom_id res chain seq x y z
N MET A 1 9.88 -11.92 -12.81
CA MET A 1 10.57 -11.16 -11.75
C MET A 1 12.04 -11.08 -12.11
N THR A 2 12.66 -9.91 -12.05
CA THR A 2 14.11 -9.73 -12.30
C THR A 2 14.80 -9.56 -10.96
N PHE A 3 15.74 -10.44 -10.61
CA PHE A 3 16.38 -10.45 -9.30
C PHE A 3 17.79 -9.86 -9.38
N GLY A 4 17.99 -8.67 -8.82
CA GLY A 4 19.28 -7.98 -8.80
C GLY A 4 20.04 -8.10 -7.47
N GLY A 5 19.61 -8.98 -6.57
CA GLY A 5 20.25 -9.17 -5.26
C GLY A 5 20.00 -8.05 -4.24
N THR A 6 19.07 -7.13 -4.52
CA THR A 6 18.72 -6.05 -3.59
C THR A 6 17.68 -6.51 -2.56
N ILE A 7 17.66 -5.86 -1.39
CA ILE A 7 16.62 -6.09 -0.38
C ILE A 7 15.21 -5.84 -0.95
N LEU A 8 15.07 -4.88 -1.87
CA LEU A 8 13.82 -4.58 -2.55
C LEU A 8 13.33 -5.79 -3.36
N ASN A 9 14.21 -6.44 -4.11
CA ASN A 9 13.85 -7.65 -4.87
C ASN A 9 13.48 -8.82 -3.95
N VAL A 10 14.16 -8.96 -2.81
CA VAL A 10 13.81 -9.97 -1.80
C VAL A 10 12.42 -9.70 -1.25
N LEU A 11 12.09 -8.45 -0.90
CA LEU A 11 10.78 -8.10 -0.38
C LEU A 11 9.68 -8.32 -1.42
N THR A 12 9.91 -7.99 -2.70
CA THR A 12 8.96 -8.33 -3.79
C THR A 12 8.76 -9.84 -3.90
N LEU A 13 9.83 -10.64 -3.82
CA LEU A 13 9.72 -12.09 -3.86
C LEU A 13 8.90 -12.63 -2.68
N VAL A 14 9.15 -12.10 -1.49
CA VAL A 14 8.44 -12.47 -0.26
C VAL A 14 6.97 -12.08 -0.32
N HIS A 15 6.64 -10.93 -0.91
CA HIS A 15 5.28 -10.49 -1.15
C HIS A 15 4.50 -11.53 -1.98
N GLU A 16 5.05 -11.91 -3.13
CA GLU A 16 4.44 -12.91 -4.01
C GLU A 16 4.39 -14.31 -3.37
N LEU A 17 5.39 -14.65 -2.53
CA LEU A 17 5.39 -15.89 -1.78
C LEU A 17 4.26 -15.92 -0.74
N GLY A 18 3.92 -14.78 -0.12
CA GLY A 18 2.75 -14.68 0.76
C GLY A 18 1.44 -14.98 0.03
N HIS A 19 1.28 -14.48 -1.19
CA HIS A 19 0.14 -14.83 -2.05
C HIS A 19 0.14 -16.32 -2.40
N ALA A 20 1.28 -16.88 -2.78
CA ALA A 20 1.41 -18.31 -3.09
C ALA A 20 1.09 -19.20 -1.88
N PHE A 21 1.58 -18.82 -0.69
CA PHE A 21 1.31 -19.51 0.56
C PHE A 21 -0.18 -19.47 0.91
N HIS A 22 -0.82 -18.30 0.81
CA HIS A 22 -2.26 -18.18 1.07
C HIS A 22 -3.08 -19.05 0.11
N ASN A 23 -2.75 -19.04 -1.18
CA ASN A 23 -3.36 -19.92 -2.17
C ASN A 23 -3.17 -21.41 -1.85
N HIS A 24 -1.98 -21.79 -1.38
CA HIS A 24 -1.68 -23.15 -0.94
C HIS A 24 -2.49 -23.54 0.31
N ALA A 25 -2.59 -22.66 1.29
CA ALA A 25 -3.37 -22.88 2.51
C ALA A 25 -4.86 -23.10 2.21
N MET A 26 -5.38 -22.47 1.15
CA MET A 26 -6.76 -22.69 0.69
C MET A 26 -6.93 -23.91 -0.23
N LYS A 27 -5.96 -24.84 -0.33
CA LYS A 27 -6.04 -25.97 -1.28
C LYS A 27 -7.32 -26.80 -1.10
N SER A 28 -7.74 -27.05 0.14
CA SER A 28 -8.92 -27.84 0.50
C SER A 28 -10.25 -27.09 0.41
N VAL A 29 -10.23 -25.76 0.23
CA VAL A 29 -11.44 -24.94 0.14
C VAL A 29 -12.13 -25.18 -1.21
N ASN A 30 -13.46 -25.22 -1.25
CA ASN A 30 -14.19 -25.34 -2.52
C ASN A 30 -13.94 -24.12 -3.43
N GLY A 31 -13.89 -24.34 -4.74
CA GLY A 31 -13.49 -23.31 -5.71
C GLY A 31 -14.27 -21.99 -5.64
N LEU A 32 -15.59 -22.04 -5.40
CA LEU A 32 -16.42 -20.84 -5.22
C LEU A 32 -16.06 -20.04 -3.96
N HIS A 33 -15.59 -20.72 -2.91
CA HIS A 33 -15.17 -20.12 -1.64
C HIS A 33 -13.70 -19.66 -1.66
N LYS A 34 -12.94 -19.94 -2.73
CA LYS A 34 -11.57 -19.43 -2.91
C LYS A 34 -11.53 -17.99 -3.43
N ARG A 35 -12.67 -17.40 -3.79
CA ARG A 35 -12.73 -15.98 -4.15
C ARG A 35 -12.78 -15.15 -2.88
N TYR A 36 -11.67 -14.51 -2.56
CA TYR A 36 -11.56 -13.56 -1.45
C TYR A 36 -11.23 -12.14 -1.98
N PRO A 37 -11.60 -11.09 -1.24
CA PRO A 37 -11.26 -9.72 -1.61
C PRO A 37 -9.74 -9.48 -1.64
N MET A 38 -9.29 -8.58 -2.49
CA MET A 38 -7.88 -8.19 -2.61
C MET A 38 -7.26 -7.74 -1.27
N SER A 39 -8.06 -7.13 -0.38
CA SER A 39 -7.59 -6.76 0.96
C SER A 39 -7.09 -7.93 1.80
N ILE A 40 -7.77 -9.09 1.72
CA ILE A 40 -7.35 -10.30 2.41
C ILE A 40 -6.11 -10.89 1.72
N ALA A 41 -6.00 -10.75 0.39
CA ALA A 41 -4.79 -11.11 -0.35
C ALA A 41 -3.57 -10.37 0.18
N GLU A 42 -3.68 -9.04 0.23
CA GLU A 42 -2.60 -8.16 0.65
C GLU A 42 -2.21 -8.33 2.12
N THR A 43 -3.11 -8.85 2.95
CA THR A 43 -2.81 -9.17 4.35
C THR A 43 -1.75 -10.27 4.43
N ALA A 44 -1.89 -11.35 3.64
CA ALA A 44 -0.96 -12.48 3.67
C ALA A 44 0.43 -12.11 3.11
N SER A 45 0.48 -11.31 2.04
CA SER A 45 1.73 -10.82 1.46
C SER A 45 2.43 -9.82 2.39
N THR A 46 1.71 -8.84 2.93
CA THR A 46 2.26 -7.85 3.89
C THR A 46 2.75 -8.53 5.17
N PHE A 47 2.02 -9.52 5.68
CA PHE A 47 2.45 -10.30 6.84
C PHE A 47 3.77 -11.04 6.58
N SER A 48 3.88 -11.67 5.40
CA SER A 48 5.09 -12.39 4.99
C SER A 48 6.30 -11.44 4.91
N GLU A 49 6.10 -10.22 4.40
CA GLU A 49 7.14 -9.19 4.43
C GLU A 49 7.57 -8.84 5.86
N MET A 50 6.62 -8.70 6.80
CA MET A 50 6.92 -8.38 8.20
C MET A 50 7.77 -9.46 8.88
N ILE A 51 7.51 -10.74 8.61
CA ILE A 51 8.34 -11.85 9.10
C ILE A 51 9.79 -11.70 8.61
N ILE A 52 9.97 -11.37 7.33
CA ILE A 52 11.31 -11.21 6.75
C ILE A 52 12.00 -9.96 7.27
N PHE A 53 11.28 -8.86 7.51
CA PHE A 53 11.83 -7.68 8.17
C PHE A 53 12.34 -8.01 9.58
N ASP A 54 11.56 -8.71 10.40
CA ASP A 54 11.96 -9.11 11.75
C ASP A 54 13.19 -10.04 11.72
N ALA A 55 13.18 -11.04 10.84
CA ALA A 55 14.31 -11.94 10.66
C ALA A 55 15.58 -11.21 10.18
N ALA A 56 15.44 -10.27 9.25
CA ALA A 56 16.54 -9.45 8.76
C ALA A 56 17.11 -8.55 9.86
N MET A 57 16.25 -7.92 10.66
CA MET A 57 16.67 -7.08 11.80
C MET A 57 17.43 -7.87 12.86
N LYS A 58 17.00 -9.10 13.17
CA LYS A 58 17.69 -10.01 14.11
C LYS A 58 19.05 -10.48 13.59
N LYS A 59 19.20 -10.65 12.28
CA LYS A 59 20.45 -11.12 11.64
C LYS A 59 21.42 -9.99 11.26
N ALA A 60 20.95 -8.74 11.23
CA ALA A 60 21.76 -7.59 10.87
C ALA A 60 22.91 -7.40 11.87
N LYS A 61 24.16 -7.42 11.35
CA LYS A 61 25.38 -7.35 12.17
C LYS A 61 25.83 -5.92 12.43
N SER A 62 25.63 -5.02 11.47
CA SER A 62 26.04 -3.62 11.58
C SER A 62 24.86 -2.69 11.90
N LYS A 63 25.18 -1.53 12.50
CA LYS A 63 24.19 -0.45 12.67
C LYS A 63 23.67 0.05 11.32
N GLN A 64 24.52 0.08 10.30
CA GLN A 64 24.16 0.52 8.96
C GLN A 64 23.12 -0.39 8.32
N ASP A 65 23.29 -1.71 8.41
CA ASP A 65 22.32 -2.68 7.88
C ASP A 65 20.96 -2.51 8.56
N LYS A 66 20.95 -2.32 9.88
CA LYS A 66 19.71 -2.08 10.65
C LYS A 66 19.01 -0.81 10.19
N LEU A 67 19.74 0.27 9.94
CA LEU A 67 19.16 1.52 9.44
C LEU A 67 18.54 1.34 8.05
N ILE A 68 19.20 0.62 7.14
CA ILE A 68 18.66 0.34 5.81
C ILE A 68 17.36 -0.46 5.90
N ILE A 69 17.32 -1.50 6.74
CA ILE A 69 16.13 -2.33 6.92
C ILE A 69 14.97 -1.51 7.53
N LEU A 70 15.27 -0.65 8.51
CA LEU A 70 14.27 0.24 9.13
C LEU A 70 13.75 1.29 8.15
N ASP A 71 14.61 1.89 7.34
CA ASP A 71 14.23 2.86 6.31
C ASP A 71 13.27 2.24 5.29
N GLU A 72 13.57 1.02 4.81
CA GLU A 72 12.66 0.29 3.91
C GLU A 72 11.31 -0.04 4.56
N LYS A 73 11.30 -0.43 5.84
CA LYS A 73 10.07 -0.68 6.60
C LYS A 73 9.24 0.61 6.76
N LEU A 74 9.89 1.74 7.05
CA LEU A 74 9.23 3.04 7.20
C LEU A 74 8.65 3.53 5.87
N LYS A 75 9.41 3.44 4.77
CA LYS A 75 8.94 3.80 3.42
C LYS A 75 7.69 3.02 3.04
N ARG A 76 7.64 1.71 3.31
CA ARG A 76 6.45 0.89 3.09
C ARG A 76 5.27 1.34 3.93
N SER A 77 5.50 1.68 5.19
CA SER A 77 4.46 2.18 6.09
C SER A 77 3.89 3.51 5.60
N VAL A 78 4.75 4.47 5.22
CA VAL A 78 4.34 5.76 4.64
C VAL A 78 3.56 5.56 3.33
N MET A 79 4.03 4.66 2.46
CA MET A 79 3.33 4.33 1.23
C MET A 79 1.94 3.76 1.52
N ASN A 80 1.83 2.77 2.40
CA ASN A 80 0.56 2.08 2.64
C ASN A 80 -0.44 2.92 3.45
N LEU A 81 0.04 3.68 4.44
CA LEU A 81 -0.83 4.39 5.39
C LEU A 81 -1.10 5.83 4.99
N MET A 82 -0.13 6.53 4.40
CA MET A 82 -0.30 7.94 4.03
C MET A 82 -0.62 8.09 2.55
N ASN A 83 0.14 7.43 1.66
CA ASN A 83 -0.04 7.59 0.22
C ASN A 83 -1.36 6.96 -0.27
N ILE A 84 -1.70 5.76 0.18
CA ILE A 84 -2.99 5.15 -0.21
C ILE A 84 -4.16 5.93 0.42
N HIS A 85 -4.00 6.44 1.65
CA HIS A 85 -5.02 7.27 2.29
C HIS A 85 -5.29 8.57 1.54
N SER A 86 -4.25 9.29 1.11
CA SER A 86 -4.43 10.51 0.30
C SER A 86 -5.18 10.20 -1.01
N ARG A 87 -4.88 9.07 -1.65
CA ARG A 87 -5.58 8.65 -2.87
C ARG A 87 -7.04 8.35 -2.61
N PHE A 88 -7.35 7.66 -1.52
CA PHE A 88 -8.72 7.39 -1.12
C PHE A 88 -9.51 8.69 -0.90
N LEU A 89 -8.92 9.65 -0.18
CA LEU A 89 -9.54 10.95 0.05
C LEU A 89 -9.80 11.70 -1.26
N PHE A 90 -8.82 11.71 -2.17
CA PHE A 90 -8.95 12.31 -3.50
C PHE A 90 -10.06 11.64 -4.31
N GLU A 91 -10.05 10.31 -4.42
CA GLU A 91 -11.01 9.53 -5.21
C GLU A 91 -12.44 9.76 -4.73
N ARG A 92 -12.67 9.69 -3.41
CA ARG A 92 -13.97 9.97 -2.80
C ARG A 92 -14.46 11.38 -3.16
N ARG A 93 -13.62 12.40 -2.97
CA ARG A 93 -13.97 13.79 -3.26
C ARG A 93 -14.23 14.02 -4.75
N PHE A 94 -13.43 13.41 -5.61
CA PHE A 94 -13.60 13.48 -7.05
C PHE A 94 -14.94 12.88 -7.49
N TYR A 95 -15.29 11.67 -7.05
CA TYR A 95 -16.57 11.05 -7.40
C TYR A 95 -17.77 11.82 -6.84
N GLU A 96 -17.60 12.48 -5.70
CA GLU A 96 -18.63 13.32 -5.11
C GLU A 96 -18.89 14.56 -5.98
N GLU A 97 -17.85 15.29 -6.38
CA GLU A 97 -17.99 16.47 -7.27
C GLU A 97 -18.40 16.09 -8.69
N ARG A 98 -18.00 14.90 -9.16
CA ARG A 98 -18.33 14.45 -10.52
C ARG A 98 -19.83 14.21 -10.71
N LYS A 99 -20.60 13.97 -9.64
CA LYS A 99 -22.06 13.87 -9.68
C LYS A 99 -22.72 15.18 -10.11
N GLU A 100 -22.08 16.32 -9.80
CA GLU A 100 -22.61 17.66 -10.08
C GLU A 100 -22.20 18.19 -11.47
N GLY A 101 -21.25 17.54 -12.14
CA GLY A 101 -20.83 17.96 -13.48
C GLY A 101 -19.39 17.62 -13.83
N ILE A 102 -18.84 18.33 -14.81
CA ILE A 102 -17.45 18.16 -15.25
C ILE A 102 -16.51 18.80 -14.22
N VAL A 103 -15.52 18.05 -13.76
CA VAL A 103 -14.46 18.53 -12.87
C VAL A 103 -13.25 18.96 -13.70
N SER A 104 -12.87 20.22 -13.62
CA SER A 104 -11.73 20.76 -14.38
C SER A 104 -10.38 20.28 -13.83
N SER A 105 -9.32 20.32 -14.64
CA SER A 105 -7.96 19.97 -14.22
C SER A 105 -7.46 20.82 -13.05
N SER A 106 -7.78 22.11 -13.02
CA SER A 106 -7.49 23.00 -11.90
C SER A 106 -8.16 22.53 -10.61
N ARG A 107 -9.43 22.09 -10.70
CA ARG A 107 -10.15 21.54 -9.54
C ARG A 107 -9.57 20.21 -9.08
N LEU A 108 -9.18 19.32 -10.00
CA LEU A 108 -8.49 18.06 -9.67
C LEU A 108 -7.17 18.31 -8.90
N ASN A 109 -6.39 19.31 -9.33
CA ASN A 109 -5.17 19.71 -8.61
C ASN A 109 -5.47 20.14 -7.17
N GLN A 110 -6.53 20.93 -6.97
CA GLN A 110 -6.95 21.35 -5.62
C GLN A 110 -7.37 20.17 -4.77
N LEU A 111 -8.24 19.30 -5.30
CA LEU A 111 -8.69 18.09 -4.61
C LEU A 111 -7.54 17.20 -4.17
N MET A 112 -6.55 17.01 -5.05
CA MET A 112 -5.37 16.21 -4.75
C MET A 112 -4.50 16.87 -3.68
N LYS A 113 -4.28 18.20 -3.76
CA LYS A 113 -3.56 18.94 -2.74
C LYS A 113 -4.19 18.76 -1.36
N HIS A 114 -5.50 19.01 -1.24
CA HIS A 114 -6.22 18.84 0.01
C HIS A 114 -6.17 17.41 0.55
N ALA A 115 -6.15 16.42 -0.33
CA ALA A 115 -6.07 15.01 0.06
C ALA A 115 -4.68 14.63 0.58
N ILE A 116 -3.62 15.17 -0.03
CA ILE A 116 -2.25 14.99 0.44
C ILE A 116 -2.04 15.72 1.77
N ASP A 117 -2.46 16.98 1.87
CA ASP A 117 -2.30 17.80 3.08
C ASP A 117 -2.95 17.12 4.30
N GLU A 118 -4.15 16.55 4.13
CA GLU A 118 -4.85 15.81 5.19
C GLU A 118 -4.17 14.48 5.51
N ALA A 119 -3.81 13.68 4.51
CA ALA A 119 -3.24 12.36 4.76
C ALA A 119 -1.83 12.40 5.33
N TYR A 120 -1.08 13.48 5.05
CA TYR A 120 0.28 13.70 5.52
C TYR A 120 0.36 14.66 6.71
N ASP A 121 -0.77 15.15 7.21
CA ASP A 121 -0.86 16.11 8.34
C ASP A 121 0.09 17.30 8.18
N GLY A 122 0.14 17.87 6.97
CA GLY A 122 1.01 19.00 6.65
C GLY A 122 2.52 18.71 6.70
N SER A 123 2.96 17.46 6.84
CA SER A 123 4.39 17.09 6.88
C SER A 123 5.14 17.27 5.56
N LEU A 124 4.44 17.50 4.45
CA LEU A 124 5.02 17.71 3.12
C LEU A 124 4.95 19.19 2.73
N GLU A 125 6.10 19.84 2.60
CA GLU A 125 6.18 21.24 2.14
C GLU A 125 5.84 21.40 0.64
N GLN A 126 6.27 20.45 -0.19
CA GLN A 126 6.06 20.48 -1.63
C GLN A 126 5.54 19.13 -2.13
N SER A 127 4.23 19.04 -2.31
CA SER A 127 3.59 17.87 -2.93
C SER A 127 3.18 18.18 -4.37
N SER A 128 3.40 17.21 -5.27
CA SER A 128 2.97 17.36 -6.66
C SER A 128 1.45 17.21 -6.76
N THR A 129 0.76 18.32 -7.02
CA THR A 129 -0.69 18.34 -7.22
C THR A 129 -1.12 17.61 -8.48
N TYR A 130 -0.19 17.33 -9.40
CA TYR A 130 -0.41 16.54 -10.62
C TYR A 130 -0.25 15.04 -10.42
N SER A 131 -0.07 14.57 -9.17
CA SER A 131 0.10 13.14 -8.88
C SER A 131 -1.08 12.27 -9.33
N TRP A 132 -2.27 12.86 -9.52
CA TRP A 132 -3.44 12.18 -10.11
C TRP A 132 -3.28 11.82 -11.59
N VAL A 133 -2.36 12.45 -12.33
CA VAL A 133 -2.13 12.19 -13.76
C VAL A 133 -1.34 10.91 -13.99
N TRP A 134 -0.33 10.67 -13.15
CA TRP A 134 0.68 9.63 -13.38
C TRP A 134 0.32 8.27 -12.79
N HIS A 135 -0.78 8.16 -12.05
CA HIS A 135 -1.13 6.95 -11.34
C HIS A 135 -2.41 6.33 -11.87
N HIS A 136 -2.29 5.13 -12.42
CA HIS A 136 -3.40 4.28 -12.85
C HIS A 136 -4.33 3.81 -11.71
N ILE A 137 -4.16 4.30 -10.47
CA ILE A 137 -5.03 4.03 -9.31
C ILE A 137 -6.27 4.95 -9.35
N ILE A 138 -6.92 5.04 -10.51
CA ILE A 138 -8.23 5.71 -10.66
C ILE A 138 -9.37 4.69 -10.80
N ILE A 139 -9.07 3.40 -10.84
CA ILE A 139 -10.11 2.38 -10.95
C ILE A 139 -9.71 1.24 -10.04
N LEU A 140 -10.29 1.16 -8.85
CA LEU A 140 -10.73 -0.10 -8.28
C LEU A 140 -11.56 0.21 -7.03
N ARG A 141 -12.88 0.05 -7.20
CA ARG A 141 -13.95 -0.04 -6.19
C ARG A 141 -13.65 -0.95 -4.97
N ASN A 142 -12.47 -1.58 -4.94
CA ASN A 142 -11.98 -2.57 -3.97
C ASN A 142 -10.83 -2.06 -3.09
N LEU A 143 -10.29 -0.85 -3.30
CA LEU A 143 -9.17 -0.28 -2.51
C LEU A 143 -9.56 0.12 -1.08
N LEU A 144 -10.84 0.45 -0.86
CA LEU A 144 -11.43 0.81 0.44
C LEU A 144 -11.11 -0.19 1.56
N PHE A 145 -10.90 -1.47 1.22
CA PHE A 145 -10.65 -2.52 2.20
C PHE A 145 -9.16 -2.83 2.43
N ILE A 146 -8.27 -2.45 1.51
CA ILE A 146 -6.82 -2.70 1.63
C ILE A 146 -6.25 -1.88 2.80
N ILE A 147 -6.64 -0.60 2.91
CA ILE A 147 -6.19 0.30 3.99
C ILE A 147 -6.68 -0.19 5.36
N PHE A 148 -7.95 -0.58 5.47
CA PHE A 148 -8.52 -1.04 6.74
C PHE A 148 -7.87 -2.33 7.24
N HIS A 149 -7.55 -3.27 6.35
CA HIS A 149 -6.92 -4.55 6.72
C HIS A 149 -5.40 -4.45 6.93
N ILE A 150 -4.70 -3.57 6.23
CA ILE A 150 -3.29 -3.27 6.56
C ILE A 150 -3.21 -2.65 7.95
N LEU A 151 -4.11 -1.71 8.29
CA LEU A 151 -4.19 -1.16 9.65
C LEU A 151 -4.56 -2.25 10.66
N LEU A 152 -5.65 -3.02 10.46
CA LEU A 152 -6.04 -4.06 11.40
C LEU A 152 -4.96 -5.15 11.57
N GLY A 153 -4.31 -5.56 10.48
CA GLY A 153 -3.24 -6.56 10.48
C GLY A 153 -1.95 -6.07 11.16
N ILE A 154 -1.63 -4.78 11.08
CA ILE A 154 -0.53 -4.16 11.82
C ILE A 154 -0.89 -3.99 13.31
N TYR A 155 -2.15 -3.72 13.66
CA TYR A 155 -2.59 -3.53 15.05
C TYR A 155 -2.86 -4.85 15.80
N LEU A 156 -3.06 -5.97 15.11
CA LEU A 156 -3.31 -7.30 15.69
C LEU A 156 -2.03 -8.17 15.82
N LEU A 157 -0.85 -7.62 15.47
CA LEU A 157 0.48 -8.24 15.59
C LEU A 157 1.38 -7.40 16.51
#